data_AF-A0A9X5F504-F1
#
_entry.id   AF-A0A9X5F504-F1
#
_cell.length_a   1.000
_cell.length_b   1.000
_cell.length_c   1.000
_cell.angle_alpha   90.00
_cell.angle_beta   90.00
_cell.angle_gamma   90.00
#
_symmetry.space_group_name_H-M   'P 1'
#
loop_
_entity.id
_entity.type
_entity.pdbx_description
1 polymer ?
#
loop_
_entity_poly.entity_id
_entity_poly.type
_entity_poly.pdbx_seq_one_letter_code
_entity_poly.pdbx_strand_id
1 'polypeptide(L)'
;MKIYSIITVIITTFLLTACNNEPSQDDIYNVFKSVVDRTNTSMKALDSRVTEKDLLRIDYVKKVSCTEEANNVYNCIVDASISNMKQTKPVKLIKSDGVWKEVQ
;
A
#
# COMPACT_ATOMS: atom_id res chain seq x y z
N MET A 1 -29.88 -45.80 28.26
CA MET A 1 -29.72 -45.10 26.98
C MET A 1 -30.44 -43.75 27.08
N LYS A 2 -29.73 -42.66 27.41
CA LYS A 2 -30.23 -41.28 27.27
C LYS A 2 -29.07 -40.42 26.78
N ILE A 3 -29.40 -39.58 25.81
CA ILE A 3 -28.52 -39.08 24.77
C ILE A 3 -27.95 -37.73 25.20
N TYR A 4 -26.68 -37.56 24.85
CA TYR A 4 -25.83 -36.38 24.97
C TYR A 4 -26.48 -35.07 24.48
N SER A 5 -26.18 -33.98 25.15
CA SER A 5 -25.91 -32.67 24.51
C SER A 5 -25.32 -31.72 25.55
N ILE A 6 -24.05 -31.94 25.88
CA ILE A 6 -23.25 -30.91 26.55
C ILE A 6 -22.71 -30.03 25.43
N ILE A 7 -23.36 -28.88 25.25
CA ILE A 7 -22.99 -27.84 24.30
C ILE A 7 -21.63 -27.29 24.77
N THR A 8 -20.56 -27.74 24.14
CA THR A 8 -19.24 -27.12 24.27
C THR A 8 -19.27 -25.80 23.50
N VAL A 9 -19.51 -24.71 24.23
CA VAL A 9 -19.31 -23.35 23.76
C VAL A 9 -17.80 -23.16 23.57
N ILE A 10 -17.32 -23.44 22.36
CA ILE A 10 -15.97 -23.08 21.95
C ILE A 10 -16.02 -21.58 21.66
N ILE A 11 -15.72 -20.77 22.68
CA ILE A 11 -15.32 -19.37 22.51
C ILE A 11 -14.00 -19.44 21.74
N THR A 12 -14.09 -19.35 20.41
CA THR A 12 -12.96 -18.95 19.59
C THR A 12 -12.61 -17.54 20.02
N THR A 13 -11.60 -17.42 20.87
CA THR A 13 -10.88 -16.17 21.04
C THR A 13 -10.48 -15.72 19.65
N PHE A 14 -11.16 -14.70 19.14
CA PHE A 14 -10.67 -13.85 18.06
C PHE A 14 -9.31 -13.34 18.53
N LEU A 15 -8.27 -14.10 18.23
CA LEU A 15 -6.93 -13.59 18.20
C LEU A 15 -6.97 -12.55 17.10
N LEU A 16 -7.15 -11.28 17.51
CA LEU A 16 -6.80 -10.11 16.74
C LEU A 16 -5.27 -10.11 16.52
N THR A 17 -4.72 -11.18 15.94
CA THR A 17 -3.60 -10.99 15.05
C THR A 17 -4.16 -10.04 14.01
N ALA A 18 -3.86 -8.75 14.16
CA ALA A 18 -4.01 -7.84 13.06
C ALA A 18 -3.27 -8.54 11.92
N CYS A 19 -4.01 -9.12 10.98
CA CYS A 19 -3.46 -9.63 9.74
C CYS A 19 -3.03 -8.38 8.96
N ASN A 20 -2.02 -7.69 9.47
CA ASN A 20 -1.24 -6.75 8.70
C ASN A 20 -0.43 -7.63 7.76
N ASN A 21 -1.11 -8.18 6.75
CA ASN A 21 -0.44 -8.81 5.65
C ASN A 21 0.46 -7.75 5.02
N GLU A 22 1.62 -8.16 4.53
CA GLU A 22 2.48 -7.30 3.73
C GLU A 22 1.67 -6.55 2.64
N PRO A 23 2.07 -5.33 2.28
CA PRO A 23 1.37 -4.58 1.25
C PRO A 23 1.37 -5.37 -0.07
N SER A 24 0.19 -5.46 -0.69
CA SER A 24 0.04 -6.04 -2.02
C SER A 24 0.62 -5.10 -3.08
N GLN A 25 0.78 -5.58 -4.32
CA GLN A 25 1.19 -4.69 -5.41
C GLN A 25 0.19 -3.55 -5.64
N ASP A 26 -1.11 -3.82 -5.48
CA ASP A 26 -2.16 -2.81 -5.62
C ASP A 26 -2.10 -1.77 -4.51
N ASP A 27 -1.77 -2.20 -3.27
CA ASP A 27 -1.52 -1.27 -2.17
C ASP A 27 -0.36 -0.33 -2.49
N ILE A 28 0.75 -0.87 -3.01
CA ILE A 28 1.92 -0.07 -3.42
C ILE A 28 1.55 0.84 -4.59
N TYR A 29 0.81 0.35 -5.59
CA TYR A 29 0.33 1.16 -6.70
C TYR A 29 -0.49 2.35 -6.21
N ASN A 30 -1.39 2.15 -5.24
CA ASN A 30 -2.23 3.21 -4.68
C ASN A 30 -1.40 4.27 -3.92
N VAL A 31 -0.33 3.86 -3.23
CA VAL A 31 0.62 4.80 -2.60
C VAL A 31 1.25 5.70 -3.68
N PHE A 32 1.80 5.10 -4.74
CA PHE A 32 2.40 5.83 -5.87
C PHE A 32 1.37 6.75 -6.55
N LYS A 33 0.15 6.24 -6.77
CA LYS A 33 -0.96 7.00 -7.35
C LYS A 33 -1.28 8.24 -6.53
N SER A 34 -1.32 8.12 -5.20
CA SER A 34 -1.59 9.28 -4.33
C SER A 34 -0.52 10.39 -4.47
N VAL A 35 0.75 10.00 -4.62
CA VAL A 35 1.87 10.95 -4.80
C VAL A 35 1.80 11.61 -6.16
N VAL A 36 1.55 10.83 -7.22
CA VAL A 36 1.38 11.34 -8.59
C VAL A 36 0.18 12.29 -8.67
N ASP A 37 -0.96 11.90 -8.11
CA ASP A 37 -2.18 12.73 -8.12
C ASP A 37 -1.97 14.04 -7.36
N ARG A 38 -1.33 14.00 -6.18
CA ARG A 38 -0.99 15.20 -5.41
C ARG A 38 -0.04 16.12 -6.19
N THR A 39 0.95 15.54 -6.86
CA THR A 39 1.94 16.29 -7.65
C THR A 39 1.27 16.94 -8.85
N ASN A 40 0.46 16.19 -9.61
CA ASN A 40 -0.31 16.69 -10.74
C ASN A 40 -1.30 17.80 -10.34
N THR A 41 -1.97 17.64 -9.20
CA THR A 41 -2.86 18.65 -8.64
C THR A 41 -2.08 19.92 -8.29
N SER A 42 -0.91 19.77 -7.66
CA SER A 42 -0.04 20.90 -7.33
C SER A 42 0.47 21.62 -8.58
N MET A 43 0.88 20.88 -9.62
CA MET A 43 1.31 21.47 -10.89
C MET A 43 0.20 22.31 -11.54
N LYS A 44 -1.03 21.79 -11.59
CA LYS A 44 -2.19 22.52 -12.12
C LYS A 44 -2.53 23.77 -11.30
N ALA A 45 -2.36 23.70 -9.98
CA ALA A 45 -2.60 24.83 -9.10
C ALA A 45 -1.53 25.94 -9.25
N LEU A 46 -0.30 25.57 -9.59
CA LEU A 46 0.82 26.51 -9.76
C LEU A 46 0.85 27.17 -11.14
N ASP A 47 0.50 26.44 -12.21
CA ASP A 47 0.47 26.99 -13.58
C ASP A 47 -0.75 26.47 -14.34
N SER A 48 -1.68 27.38 -14.66
CA SER A 48 -2.91 27.08 -15.40
C SER A 48 -2.69 26.68 -16.85
N ARG A 49 -1.46 26.79 -17.38
CA ARG A 49 -1.07 26.34 -18.72
C ARG A 49 -0.68 24.87 -18.76
N VAL A 50 -0.52 24.22 -17.60
CA VAL A 50 -0.22 22.78 -17.51
C VAL A 50 -1.35 22.00 -18.18
N THR A 51 -1.00 21.26 -19.22
CA THR A 51 -1.94 20.42 -19.96
C THR A 51 -1.79 18.95 -19.55
N GLU A 52 -2.71 18.09 -19.97
CA GLU A 52 -2.66 16.67 -19.61
C GLU A 52 -1.37 15.96 -20.04
N LYS A 53 -0.76 16.37 -21.16
CA LYS A 53 0.52 15.80 -21.61
C LYS A 53 1.68 16.06 -20.64
N ASP A 54 1.60 17.13 -19.86
CA ASP A 54 2.66 17.57 -18.94
C ASP A 54 2.54 16.88 -17.57
N LEU A 55 1.42 16.19 -17.32
CA LEU A 55 1.16 15.50 -16.05
C LEU A 55 1.96 14.20 -15.96
N LEU A 56 2.38 13.88 -14.73
CA LEU A 56 2.99 12.61 -14.39
C LEU A 56 1.98 11.46 -14.60
N ARG A 57 2.45 10.36 -15.17
CA ARG A 57 1.67 9.14 -15.39
C ARG A 57 2.42 7.95 -14.83
N ILE A 58 1.72 7.04 -14.16
CA ILE A 58 2.30 5.76 -13.74
C ILE A 58 2.22 4.82 -14.93
N ASP A 59 3.38 4.38 -15.45
CA ASP A 59 3.41 3.37 -16.52
C ASP A 59 3.27 1.97 -15.91
N TYR A 60 3.98 1.70 -14.81
CA TYR A 60 3.83 0.48 -14.02
C TYR A 60 4.37 0.67 -12.60
N VAL A 61 3.88 -0.19 -11.69
CA VAL A 61 4.44 -0.40 -10.35
C VAL A 61 4.49 -1.90 -10.13
N LYS A 62 5.68 -2.41 -9.81
CA LYS A 62 5.93 -3.82 -9.57
C LYS A 62 6.55 -4.02 -8.20
N LYS A 63 5.87 -4.82 -7.39
CA LYS A 63 6.43 -5.33 -6.13
C LYS A 63 7.50 -6.36 -6.48
N VAL A 64 8.75 -6.11 -6.07
CA VAL A 64 9.86 -7.07 -6.22
C VAL A 64 9.95 -7.95 -4.99
N SER A 65 10.01 -7.33 -3.81
CA SER A 65 9.99 -8.00 -2.51
C SER A 65 9.50 -7.04 -1.44
N CYS A 66 9.02 -7.57 -0.32
CA CYS A 66 8.78 -6.81 0.90
C CYS A 66 9.33 -7.59 2.09
N THR A 67 9.83 -6.88 3.08
CA THR A 67 10.27 -7.45 4.35
C THR A 67 9.76 -6.59 5.48
N GLU A 68 9.19 -7.23 6.50
CA GLU A 68 8.73 -6.53 7.69
C GLU A 68 9.94 -6.07 8.52
N GLU A 69 9.92 -4.79 8.89
CA GLU A 69 10.79 -4.16 9.88
C GLU A 69 10.01 -4.03 11.22
N ALA A 70 10.52 -3.23 12.16
CA ALA A 70 9.83 -2.99 13.42
C ALA A 70 8.52 -2.19 13.23
N ASN A 71 7.58 -2.35 14.17
CA ASN A 71 6.35 -1.54 14.26
C ASN A 71 5.41 -1.63 13.03
N ASN A 72 5.32 -2.80 12.38
CA ASN A 72 4.52 -3.02 11.17
C ASN A 72 4.92 -2.14 9.98
N VAL A 73 6.18 -1.67 9.95
CA VAL A 73 6.75 -1.00 8.78
C VAL A 73 7.27 -2.08 7.83
N TYR A 74 6.88 -2.01 6.56
CA TYR A 74 7.37 -2.91 5.52
C TYR A 74 8.35 -2.18 4.62
N ASN A 75 9.55 -2.70 4.46
CA ASN A 75 10.50 -2.23 3.48
C ASN A 75 10.33 -3.03 2.19
N CYS A 76 9.79 -2.38 1.17
CA CYS A 76 9.46 -2.99 -0.11
C CYS A 76 10.42 -2.51 -1.19
N ILE A 77 11.07 -3.45 -1.89
CA ILE A 77 11.77 -3.14 -3.13
C ILE A 77 10.72 -3.02 -4.23
N VAL A 78 10.60 -1.82 -4.79
CA VAL A 78 9.61 -1.50 -5.82
C VAL A 78 10.33 -1.11 -7.10
N ASP A 79 9.99 -1.77 -8.19
CA ASP A 79 10.36 -1.37 -9.55
C ASP A 79 9.17 -0.62 -10.16
N ALA A 80 9.36 0.66 -10.49
CA ALA A 80 8.30 1.52 -10.99
C ALA A 80 8.79 2.40 -12.15
N SER A 81 7.87 2.77 -13.02
CA SER A 81 8.08 3.77 -14.06
C SER A 81 7.01 4.83 -13.99
N ILE A 82 7.46 6.09 -13.91
CA ILE A 82 6.60 7.26 -13.93
C ILE A 82 7.02 8.13 -15.10
N SER A 83 6.14 8.34 -16.07
CA SER A 83 6.40 9.12 -17.29
C SER A 83 7.68 8.68 -18.00
N ASN A 84 7.86 7.37 -18.18
CA ASN A 84 9.04 6.70 -18.75
C ASN A 84 10.32 6.78 -17.91
N MET A 85 10.26 7.33 -16.69
CA MET A 85 11.38 7.33 -15.76
C MET A 85 11.32 6.08 -14.89
N LYS A 86 12.17 5.09 -15.19
CA LYS A 86 12.26 3.83 -14.46
C LYS A 86 13.17 3.97 -13.25
N GLN A 87 12.74 3.45 -12.11
CA GLN A 87 13.56 3.32 -10.91
C GLN A 87 13.18 2.06 -10.14
N THR A 88 14.19 1.37 -9.59
CA THR A 88 14.01 0.32 -8.60
C THR A 88 14.59 0.79 -7.28
N LYS A 89 13.76 0.96 -6.26
CA LYS A 89 14.18 1.50 -4.95
C LYS A 89 13.42 0.86 -3.78
N PRO A 90 14.03 0.83 -2.59
CA PRO A 90 13.31 0.54 -1.36
C PRO A 90 12.31 1.65 -1.05
N VAL A 91 11.10 1.26 -0.64
CA VAL A 91 10.04 2.15 -0.16
C VAL A 91 9.55 1.57 1.16
N LYS A 92 9.57 2.38 2.22
CA LYS A 92 9.05 1.96 3.53
C LYS A 92 7.57 2.32 3.62
N LEU A 93 6.75 1.34 4.00
CA LEU A 93 5.29 1.46 4.01
C LEU A 93 4.74 1.07 5.37
N ILE A 94 3.81 1.87 5.89
CA ILE A 94 3.05 1.54 7.10
C ILE A 94 1.55 1.61 6.80
N LYS A 95 0.78 0.71 7.39
CA LYS A 95 -0.68 0.75 7.30
C LYS A 95 -1.23 1.59 8.45
N SER A 96 -1.90 2.70 8.13
CA SER A 96 -2.56 3.61 9.07
C SER A 96 -4.01 3.78 8.65
N ASP A 97 -4.94 3.50 9.56
CA ASP A 97 -6.39 3.60 9.32
C ASP A 97 -6.87 2.79 8.12
N GLY A 98 -6.26 1.61 7.91
CA GLY A 98 -6.56 0.72 6.79
C GLY A 98 -5.91 1.11 5.46
N VAL A 99 -5.20 2.25 5.40
CA VAL A 99 -4.55 2.76 4.19
C VAL A 99 -3.03 2.68 4.32
N TRP A 100 -2.37 2.18 3.28
CA TRP A 100 -0.90 2.18 3.21
C TRP A 100 -0.36 3.55 2.88
N LYS A 101 0.71 3.95 3.56
CA LYS A 101 1.39 5.24 3.40
C LYS A 101 2.89 5.02 3.35
N GLU A 102 3.58 5.79 2.53
CA GLU A 102 5.04 5.90 2.56
C GLU A 102 5.49 6.58 3.85
N VAL A 103 6.52 6.01 4.48
CA VAL A 103 7.26 6.62 5.60
C VAL A 103 8.71 6.84 5.17
N GLN A 104 9.27 8.00 5.49
CA GLN A 104 10.66 8.34 5.20
C GLN A 104 11.57 7.92 6.37
#